data_AF-A0A1C0AB96-F1
#
_entry.id   AF-A0A1C0AB96-F1
#
_cell.length_a   1.000
_cell.length_b   1.000
_cell.length_c   1.000
_cell.angle_alpha   90.00
_cell.angle_beta   90.00
_cell.angle_gamma   90.00
#
_symmetry.space_group_name_H-M   'P 1'
#
loop_
_entity.id
_entity.type
_entity.pdbx_description
1 polymer ?
#
loop_
_entity_poly.entity_id
_entity_poly.type
_entity_poly.pdbx_seq_one_letter_code
_entity_poly.pdbx_strand_id
1 'polypeptide(L)' 'MIIELYQSGKSKSELSREYGVSRTSIDSWIELYTEIDIDEDTTVTYKELLAIKKENEKLLHCKIKLN' A
#
# COMPACT_ATOMS: atom_id res chain seq x y z
N MET A 1 8.30 8.03 -8.95
CA MET A 1 7.49 8.29 -7.73
C MET A 1 8.42 8.41 -6.52
N ILE A 2 8.08 9.14 -5.44
CA ILE A 2 8.97 9.28 -4.26
C ILE A 2 9.33 7.92 -3.63
N ILE A 3 8.44 6.94 -3.78
CA ILE A 3 8.62 5.54 -3.34
C ILE A 3 9.73 4.84 -4.14
N GLU A 4 9.79 5.03 -5.45
CA GLU A 4 10.85 4.44 -6.30
C GLU A 4 12.23 4.99 -5.92
N LEU A 5 12.31 6.27 -5.56
CA LEU A 5 13.55 6.90 -5.08
C LEU A 5 13.96 6.36 -3.71
N TYR A 6 12.98 6.05 -2.84
CA TYR A 6 13.23 5.37 -1.58
C TYR A 6 13.73 3.93 -1.81
N GLN A 7 13.11 3.20 -2.73
CA GLN A 7 13.53 1.84 -3.13
C GLN A 7 14.91 1.85 -3.81
N SER A 8 15.29 2.92 -4.51
CA SER A 8 16.63 3.10 -5.07
C SER A 8 17.70 3.46 -4.03
N GLY A 9 17.36 3.52 -2.74
CA GLY A 9 18.28 3.74 -1.64
C GLY A 9 18.37 5.17 -1.09
N LYS A 10 17.53 6.12 -1.56
CA LYS A 10 17.47 7.46 -0.93
C LYS A 10 16.82 7.39 0.44
N SER A 11 17.35 8.13 1.40
CA SER A 11 16.78 8.17 2.75
C SER A 11 15.52 9.05 2.81
N LYS A 12 14.58 8.70 3.70
CA LYS A 12 13.36 9.51 3.95
C LYS A 12 13.68 10.97 4.30
N SER A 13 14.79 11.19 4.99
CA SER A 13 15.29 12.52 5.38
C SER A 13 15.68 13.37 4.17
N GLU A 14 16.35 12.75 3.18
CA GLU A 14 16.72 13.43 1.94
C GLU A 14 15.50 13.72 1.08
N LEU A 15 14.61 12.74 0.92
CA LEU A 15 13.36 12.92 0.17
C LEU A 15 12.48 14.02 0.77
N SER A 16 12.39 14.07 2.11
CA SER A 16 11.65 15.11 2.82
C SER A 16 12.24 16.51 2.59
N ARG A 17 13.57 16.63 2.57
CA ARG A 17 14.28 17.90 2.37
C ARG A 17 14.28 18.35 0.90
N GLU A 18 14.45 17.42 -0.03
CA GLU A 18 14.57 17.68 -1.47
C GLU A 18 13.22 18.01 -2.10
N TYR A 19 12.16 17.33 -1.68
CA TYR A 19 10.83 17.47 -2.26
C TYR A 19 9.85 18.24 -1.35
N GLY A 20 10.30 18.71 -0.18
CA GLY A 20 9.48 19.50 0.75
C GLY A 20 8.29 18.71 1.33
N VAL A 21 8.37 17.38 1.32
CA VAL A 21 7.30 16.50 1.78
C VAL A 21 7.53 16.12 3.24
N SER A 22 6.46 16.01 4.03
CA SER A 22 6.57 15.54 5.40
C SER A 22 7.05 14.08 5.44
N ARG A 23 7.86 13.73 6.44
CA ARG A 23 8.29 12.35 6.66
C ARG A 23 7.11 11.40 6.84
N THR A 24 6.04 11.87 7.50
CA THR A 24 4.80 11.13 7.69
C THR A 24 4.12 10.78 6.36
N SER A 25 4.10 11.71 5.40
CA SER A 25 3.57 11.42 4.05
C SER A 25 4.38 10.35 3.34
N ILE A 26 5.71 10.41 3.47
CA ILE A 26 6.62 9.40 2.91
C ILE A 26 6.38 8.04 3.58
N ASP A 27 6.22 8.01 4.91
CA ASP A 27 5.91 6.78 5.64
C ASP A 27 4.57 6.18 5.21
N SER A 28 3.51 6.99 5.09
CA SER A 28 2.20 6.53 4.59
C SER A 28 2.30 5.98 3.16
N TRP A 29 3.13 6.57 2.31
CA TRP A 29 3.35 6.04 0.98
C TRP A 29 4.16 4.76 0.98
N ILE A 30 5.20 4.65 1.81
CA ILE A 30 5.94 3.40 1.97
C ILE A 30 4.97 2.31 2.43
N GLU A 31 4.12 2.54 3.42
CA GLU A 31 3.12 1.56 3.85
C GLU A 31 2.11 1.19 2.75
N LEU A 32 1.61 2.18 2.00
CA LEU A 32 0.64 1.95 0.94
C LEU A 32 1.21 1.18 -0.25
N TYR A 33 2.47 1.44 -0.61
CA TYR A 33 3.15 0.91 -1.78
C TYR A 33 4.22 -0.13 -1.44
N THR A 34 4.25 -0.61 -0.20
CA THR A 34 5.03 -1.80 0.14
C THR A 34 4.37 -2.97 -0.58
N GLU A 35 5.10 -3.49 -1.56
CA GLU A 35 4.78 -4.72 -2.26
C GLU A 35 4.78 -5.85 -1.24
N ILE A 36 3.63 -6.49 -1.06
CA ILE A 36 3.48 -7.67 -0.22
C ILE A 36 3.39 -8.86 -1.18
N ASP A 37 4.40 -9.72 -1.15
CA ASP A 37 4.34 -11.01 -1.81
C ASP A 37 3.30 -11.88 -1.09
N ILE A 38 2.18 -12.15 -1.75
CA ILE A 38 1.17 -13.09 -1.22
C ILE A 38 1.44 -14.51 -1.73
N ASP A 39 2.04 -14.65 -2.92
CA ASP A 39 2.32 -15.93 -3.58
C ASP A 39 3.47 -15.78 -4.60
N GLU A 40 4.02 -16.89 -5.13
CA GLU A 40 5.24 -16.92 -5.97
C GLU A 40 5.16 -16.05 -7.25
N ASP A 41 3.96 -15.66 -7.68
CA ASP A 41 3.71 -14.86 -8.90
C ASP A 41 2.72 -13.70 -8.66
N THR A 42 2.43 -13.35 -7.40
CA THR A 42 1.45 -12.30 -7.10
C THR A 42 1.94 -11.35 -6.02
N THR A 43 2.50 -10.24 -6.49
CA THR A 43 2.79 -9.05 -5.70
C THR A 43 1.53 -8.19 -5.67
N VAL A 44 0.96 -7.94 -4.50
CA VAL A 44 -0.10 -6.93 -4.38
C VAL A 44 0.39 -5.76 -3.56
N THR A 45 -0.12 -4.60 -3.92
CA THR A 45 0.04 -3.39 -3.14
C THR A 45 -0.91 -3.44 -1.93
N TYR A 46 -0.52 -2.90 -0.76
CA TYR A 46 -1.39 -2.84 0.43
C TYR A 46 -2.78 -2.22 0.14
N LYS A 47 -2.82 -1.25 -0.78
CA LYS A 47 -4.06 -0.64 -1.28
C LYS A 47 -5.01 -1.65 -1.97
N GLU A 48 -4.46 -2.57 -2.74
CA GLU A 48 -5.23 -3.60 -3.45
C GLU A 48 -5.73 -4.66 -2.47
N LEU A 49 -4.90 -5.05 -1.50
CA LEU A 49 -5.30 -5.93 -0.40
C LEU A 49 -6.50 -5.38 0.38
N LEU A 50 -6.50 -4.09 0.70
CA LEU A 50 -7.62 -3.43 1.36
C LEU A 50 -8.89 -3.39 0.50
N ALA A 51 -8.75 -3.16 -0.81
CA ALA A 51 -9.88 -3.17 -1.73
C ALA A 51 -10.53 -4.57 -1.79
N ILE A 52 -9.72 -5.61 -1.93
CA ILE A 52 -10.16 -7.01 -1.96
C ILE A 52 -10.83 -7.39 -0.63
N LYS A 53 -10.23 -7.03 0.51
CA LYS A 53 -10.82 -7.28 1.84
C LYS A 53 -12.22 -6.68 1.94
N LYS A 54 -12.38 -5.42 1.53
CA LYS A 54 -13.67 -4.72 1.56
C LYS A 54 -14.71 -5.36 0.65
N GLU A 55 -14.29 -5.86 -0.50
CA GLU A 55 -15.19 -6.56 -1.42
C GLU A 55 -15.60 -7.93 -0.89
N ASN A 56 -14.67 -8.68 -0.30
CA ASN A 56 -14.95 -9.94 0.40
C ASN A 56 -15.92 -9.75 1.56
N GLU A 57 -15.75 -8.70 2.37
CA GLU A 57 -16.68 -8.36 3.46
C GLU A 57 -18.10 -8.08 2.92
N LYS A 58 -18.23 -7.33 1.82
CA LYS A 58 -19.53 -7.09 1.17
C LYS A 58 -20.17 -8.36 0.64
N LEU A 59 -19.39 -9.21 -0.02
CA LEU A 59 -19.88 -10.47 -0.58
C LEU A 59 -20.33 -11.44 0.52
N LEU A 60 -19.58 -11.56 1.62
CA LEU A 60 -19.96 -12.35 2.78
C LEU A 60 -21.25 -11.82 3.42
N HIS A 61 -21.35 -10.50 3.59
CA HIS A 61 -22.56 -9.86 4.12
C HIS A 61 -23.80 -10.10 3.24
N CYS A 62 -23.64 -10.08 1.92
CA CYS A 62 -24.73 -10.34 0.99
C CYS A 62 -25.17 -11.82 1.01
N LYS A 63 -24.21 -12.76 1.12
CA LYS A 63 -24.49 -14.20 1.23
C LYS A 63 -25.25 -14.57 2.51
N ILE A 64 -24.98 -13.89 3.62
CA ILE A 64 -25.70 -14.13 4.90
C ILE A 64 -27.14 -13.63 4.82
N LYS A 65 -27.43 -12.56 4.06
CA LYS A 65 -28.79 -12.01 3.92
C LYS A 65 -29.70 -12.78 2.95
N LEU A 66 -29.14 -13.71 2.17
CA LEU A 66 -29.86 -14.52 1.18
C LEU A 66 -30.20 -15.94 1.68
N ASN A 67 -29.76 -16.32 2.89
CA ASN A 67 -30.17 -17.54 3.60
C ASN A 67 -31.11 -17.19 4.75
#